data_AF-A0A952KRY0-F1
#
_entry.id   AF-A0A952KRY0-F1
#
_cell.length_a   1.000
_cell.length_b   1.000
_cell.length_c   1.000
_cell.angle_alpha   90.00
_cell.angle_beta   90.00
_cell.angle_gamma   90.00
#
_symmetry.space_group_name_H-M   'P 1'
#
loop_
_entity.id
_entity.type
_entity.pdbx_description
1 polymer ?
#
loop_
_entity_poly.entity_id
_entity_poly.type
_entity_poly.pdbx_seq_one_letter_code
_entity_poly.pdbx_strand_id
1 'polypeptide(L)'
;MSKVHLSLSACALLACSAIAFAQAPAAAPAARPAPPPLESPNPHYVSFVLIQDVNASADTVWARVGKYCDIGEWGFPCTILQGPGNEIGSVRSIQNEVMVGKTTSTTPPWRWFR
;
A
#
# COMPACT_ATOMS: atom_id res chain seq x y z
N MET A 1 -44.42 48.58 39.59
CA MET A 1 -45.81 48.79 39.14
C MET A 1 -45.82 48.75 37.61
N SER A 2 -46.48 47.73 37.02
CA SER A 2 -47.15 47.67 35.70
C SER A 2 -46.46 48.35 34.49
N LYS A 3 -46.19 47.70 33.34
CA LYS A 3 -47.13 46.95 32.49
C LYS A 3 -46.37 46.05 31.49
N VAL A 4 -46.90 44.85 31.27
CA VAL A 4 -46.59 43.95 30.13
C VAL A 4 -47.54 44.28 28.98
N HIS A 5 -47.26 43.72 27.79
CA HIS A 5 -48.00 43.72 26.51
C HIS A 5 -47.49 44.81 25.53
N LEU A 6 -47.15 44.54 24.27
CA LEU A 6 -47.69 43.56 23.34
C LEU A 6 -46.70 43.32 22.17
N SER A 7 -46.71 42.09 21.68
CA SER A 7 -46.05 41.53 20.49
C SER A 7 -45.93 42.44 19.26
N LEU A 8 -44.78 42.41 18.58
CA LEU A 8 -44.71 42.46 17.12
C LEU A 8 -43.54 41.57 16.63
N SER A 9 -43.76 40.26 16.77
CA SER A 9 -43.01 39.24 16.03
C SER A 9 -43.37 39.32 14.56
N ALA A 10 -42.51 39.92 13.72
CA ALA A 10 -42.41 39.65 12.27
C ALA A 10 -41.43 40.62 11.60
N CYS A 11 -40.11 40.46 11.81
CA CYS A 11 -39.13 41.00 10.85
C CYS A 11 -37.77 40.29 10.95
N ALA A 12 -37.75 39.02 11.33
CA ALA A 12 -36.61 38.15 11.11
C ALA A 12 -37.07 37.19 10.03
N LEU A 13 -36.66 37.41 8.78
CA LEU A 13 -36.69 36.51 7.62
C LEU A 13 -36.74 37.38 6.34
N LEU A 14 -35.65 38.07 5.97
CA LEU A 14 -35.49 38.63 4.61
C LEU A 14 -34.05 39.08 4.30
N ALA A 15 -33.04 38.31 4.73
CA ALA A 15 -31.65 38.55 4.34
C ALA A 15 -30.81 37.26 4.34
N CYS A 16 -31.27 36.24 3.63
CA CYS A 16 -30.39 35.16 3.16
C CYS A 16 -30.54 35.05 1.65
N SER A 17 -29.92 36.00 0.95
CA SER A 17 -29.65 35.91 -0.48
C SER A 17 -28.96 34.57 -0.76
N ALA A 18 -29.68 33.70 -1.48
CA ALA A 18 -29.22 32.39 -1.88
C ALA A 18 -27.97 32.53 -2.76
N ILE A 19 -26.81 32.18 -2.21
CA ILE A 19 -25.65 31.82 -3.02
C ILE A 19 -25.96 30.43 -3.57
N ALA A 20 -26.48 30.38 -4.79
CA ALA A 20 -26.56 29.13 -5.55
C ALA A 20 -25.13 28.72 -5.90
N PHE A 21 -24.52 27.87 -5.07
CA PHE A 21 -23.34 27.12 -5.48
C PHE A 21 -23.79 26.17 -6.59
N ALA A 22 -23.41 26.46 -7.84
CA ALA A 22 -23.49 25.48 -8.91
C ALA A 22 -22.57 24.32 -8.54
N GLN A 23 -23.16 23.23 -8.02
CA GLN A 23 -22.45 22.01 -7.69
C GLN A 23 -22.08 21.36 -9.03
N ALA A 24 -20.82 21.42 -9.43
CA ALA A 24 -20.34 20.64 -10.56
C ALA A 24 -20.68 19.15 -10.30
N PRO A 25 -21.18 18.41 -11.30
CA PRO A 25 -21.54 17.01 -11.11
C PRO A 25 -20.33 16.25 -10.58
N ALA A 26 -20.54 15.43 -9.55
CA ALA A 26 -19.51 14.57 -9.01
C ALA A 26 -18.97 13.68 -10.14
N ALA A 27 -17.65 13.74 -10.37
CA ALA A 27 -17.01 12.87 -11.35
C ALA A 27 -17.30 11.42 -10.97
N ALA A 28 -17.78 10.64 -11.94
CA ALA A 28 -18.00 9.21 -11.75
C ALA A 28 -16.69 8.55 -11.28
N PRO A 29 -16.73 7.58 -10.36
CA PRO A 29 -15.54 6.83 -9.98
C PRO A 29 -14.90 6.23 -11.23
N ALA A 30 -13.62 6.50 -11.45
CA ALA A 30 -12.89 5.87 -12.53
C ALA A 30 -13.01 4.35 -12.41
N ALA A 31 -13.46 3.69 -13.48
CA ALA A 31 -13.54 2.24 -13.52
C ALA A 31 -12.16 1.65 -13.22
N ARG A 32 -12.10 0.72 -12.27
CA ARG A 32 -10.85 0.03 -11.93
C ARG A 32 -10.38 -0.72 -13.19
N PRO A 33 -9.09 -0.62 -13.57
CA PRO A 33 -8.56 -1.37 -14.72
C PRO A 33 -8.88 -2.85 -14.58
N ALA A 34 -9.18 -3.51 -15.69
CA ALA A 34 -9.38 -4.95 -15.72
C ALA A 34 -8.12 -5.65 -15.18
N PRO A 35 -8.28 -6.72 -14.36
CA PRO A 35 -7.15 -7.47 -13.85
C PRO A 35 -6.25 -7.99 -14.99
N PRO A 36 -4.92 -8.06 -14.80
CA PRO A 36 -4.01 -8.54 -15.83
C PRO A 36 -4.36 -9.97 -16.28
N PRO A 37 -4.09 -10.36 -17.54
CA PRO A 37 -4.47 -11.67 -18.08
C PRO A 37 -3.95 -12.91 -17.33
N LEU A 38 -3.02 -12.74 -16.38
CA LEU A 38 -2.37 -13.82 -15.61
C LEU A 38 -2.91 -13.92 -14.17
N GLU A 39 -3.89 -13.11 -13.80
CA GLU A 39 -4.54 -13.21 -12.51
C GLU A 39 -5.52 -14.40 -12.52
N SER A 40 -5.26 -15.42 -11.69
CA SER A 40 -6.25 -16.46 -11.44
C SER A 40 -7.50 -15.82 -10.82
N PRO A 41 -8.71 -15.99 -11.39
CA PRO A 41 -9.93 -15.40 -10.86
C PRO A 41 -10.32 -15.94 -9.48
N ASN A 42 -9.75 -17.09 -9.08
CA ASN A 42 -9.87 -17.65 -7.74
C ASN A 42 -8.52 -18.21 -7.29
N PRO A 43 -7.67 -17.39 -6.65
CA PRO A 43 -6.36 -17.83 -6.20
C PRO A 43 -6.47 -18.63 -4.89
N HIS A 44 -5.80 -19.79 -4.85
CA HIS A 44 -5.65 -20.58 -3.64
C HIS A 44 -4.30 -20.28 -2.99
N TYR A 45 -4.34 -19.64 -1.82
CA TYR A 45 -3.13 -19.36 -1.04
C TYR A 45 -3.04 -20.31 0.15
N VAL A 46 -1.84 -20.83 0.37
CA VAL A 46 -1.49 -21.63 1.53
C VAL A 46 -0.19 -21.11 2.12
N SER A 47 -0.02 -21.27 3.43
CA SER A 47 1.21 -20.90 4.13
C SER A 47 1.87 -22.16 4.67
N PHE A 48 3.15 -22.34 4.34
CA PHE A 48 3.97 -23.42 4.85
C PHE A 48 4.90 -22.87 5.93
N VAL A 49 4.85 -23.46 7.12
CA VAL A 49 5.81 -23.19 8.18
C VAL A 49 6.89 -24.25 8.08
N LEU A 50 8.10 -23.83 7.72
CA LEU A 50 9.28 -24.68 7.61
C LEU A 50 10.23 -24.31 8.76
N ILE A 51 10.58 -25.29 9.59
CA ILE A 51 11.45 -25.11 10.76
C ILE A 51 12.60 -26.12 10.65
N GLN A 52 13.80 -25.64 10.91
CA GLN A 52 15.01 -26.47 11.01
C GLN A 52 15.73 -26.09 12.30
N ASP A 53 15.92 -27.07 13.19
CA ASP A 53 16.74 -26.88 14.38
C ASP A 53 18.22 -26.85 13.99
N VAL A 54 18.94 -25.85 14.52
CA VAL A 54 20.37 -25.67 14.29
C VAL A 54 21.05 -25.54 15.64
N ASN A 55 22.07 -26.37 15.88
CA ASN A 55 22.86 -26.33 17.11
C ASN A 55 23.96 -25.24 17.01
N ALA A 56 23.54 -23.99 16.88
CA ALA A 56 24.42 -22.82 16.80
C ALA A 56 23.72 -21.58 17.41
N SER A 57 24.50 -20.55 17.76
CA SER A 57 23.93 -19.29 18.23
C SER A 57 23.19 -18.55 17.12
N ALA A 58 22.24 -17.69 17.50
CA ALA A 58 21.49 -16.87 16.56
C ALA A 58 22.41 -15.99 15.69
N ASP A 59 23.48 -15.43 16.27
CA ASP A 59 24.45 -14.60 15.53
C ASP A 59 25.17 -15.38 14.44
N THR A 60 25.57 -16.63 14.73
CA THR A 60 26.21 -17.51 13.74
C THR A 60 25.26 -17.86 12.60
N VAL A 61 24.00 -18.19 12.94
CA VAL A 61 22.98 -18.50 11.93
C VAL A 61 22.66 -17.27 11.09
N TRP A 62 22.44 -16.12 11.73
CA TRP A 62 22.11 -14.87 11.06
C TRP A 62 23.23 -14.37 10.15
N ALA A 63 24.49 -14.54 10.54
CA ALA A 63 25.63 -14.24 9.68
C ALA A 63 25.63 -15.06 8.37
N ARG A 64 25.04 -16.27 8.39
CA ARG A 64 24.91 -17.15 7.21
C ARG A 64 23.67 -16.85 6.37
N VAL A 65 22.51 -16.64 7.00
CA VAL A 65 21.21 -16.52 6.29
C VAL A 65 20.70 -15.09 6.12
N GLY A 66 21.24 -14.14 6.88
CA GLY A 66 20.73 -12.77 6.96
C GLY A 66 21.08 -11.89 5.77
N LYS A 67 22.02 -12.30 4.92
CA LYS A 67 22.40 -11.55 3.72
C LYS A 67 21.47 -11.89 2.56
N TYR A 68 20.89 -10.87 1.95
CA TYR A 68 19.75 -11.02 1.05
C TYR A 68 20.08 -11.78 -0.23
N CYS A 69 21.29 -11.63 -0.78
CA CYS A 69 21.65 -12.27 -2.06
C CYS A 69 22.57 -13.51 -1.90
N ASP A 70 23.00 -13.82 -0.68
CA ASP A 70 23.88 -14.98 -0.40
C ASP A 70 23.15 -16.32 -0.57
N ILE A 71 21.82 -16.30 -0.73
CA ILE A 71 21.04 -17.47 -1.18
C ILE A 71 21.61 -18.07 -2.47
N GLY A 72 22.39 -17.31 -3.25
CA GLY A 72 22.98 -17.84 -4.45
C GLY A 72 24.00 -18.96 -4.24
N GLU A 73 24.52 -19.09 -3.03
CA GLU A 73 25.32 -20.25 -2.62
C GLU A 73 24.51 -21.56 -2.62
N TRP A 74 23.18 -21.48 -2.61
CA TRP A 74 22.28 -22.64 -2.53
C TRP A 74 21.90 -23.19 -3.91
N GLY A 75 22.65 -22.81 -4.95
CA GLY A 75 22.53 -23.36 -6.30
C GLY A 75 21.83 -22.47 -7.33
N PHE A 76 21.55 -21.19 -6.99
CA PHE A 76 20.82 -20.27 -7.87
C PHE A 76 21.58 -18.94 -8.03
N PRO A 77 21.91 -18.45 -9.23
CA PRO A 77 22.51 -17.12 -9.35
C PRO A 77 21.56 -16.05 -8.80
N CYS A 78 22.08 -15.19 -7.92
CA CYS A 78 21.37 -14.04 -7.36
C CYS A 78 22.07 -12.74 -7.77
N THR A 79 21.29 -11.75 -8.22
CA THR A 79 21.79 -10.39 -8.48
C THR A 79 20.89 -9.35 -7.84
N ILE A 80 21.50 -8.33 -7.24
CA ILE A 80 20.76 -7.15 -6.79
C ILE A 80 20.50 -6.27 -8.01
N LEU A 81 19.24 -5.98 -8.26
CA LEU A 81 18.81 -5.11 -9.35
C LEU A 81 18.71 -3.65 -8.91
N GLN A 82 18.22 -3.40 -7.69
CA GLN A 82 17.97 -2.07 -7.16
C GLN A 82 18.17 -2.02 -5.64
N GLY A 83 18.55 -0.84 -5.14
CA GLY A 83 18.77 -0.58 -3.72
C GLY A 83 20.14 -1.06 -3.20
N PRO A 84 20.45 -0.78 -1.93
CA PRO A 84 21.74 -1.07 -1.31
C PRO A 84 21.94 -2.55 -0.92
N GLY A 85 21.09 -3.45 -1.41
CA GLY A 85 21.25 -4.91 -1.32
C GLY A 85 20.65 -5.51 -0.04
N ASN A 86 21.31 -5.31 1.11
CA ASN A 86 20.89 -5.90 2.39
C ASN A 86 19.92 -5.03 3.20
N GLU A 87 19.43 -3.94 2.62
CA GLU A 87 18.46 -3.05 3.27
C GLU A 87 17.05 -3.25 2.72
N ILE A 88 16.08 -2.80 3.52
CA ILE A 88 14.66 -2.86 3.18
C ILE A 88 14.41 -2.12 1.87
N GLY A 89 13.66 -2.75 0.97
CA GLY A 89 13.31 -2.18 -0.33
C GLY A 89 14.30 -2.53 -1.45
N SER A 90 15.35 -3.30 -1.17
CA SER A 90 16.23 -3.84 -2.20
C SER A 90 15.50 -4.89 -3.05
N VAL A 91 15.76 -4.90 -4.36
CA VAL A 91 15.15 -5.84 -5.31
C VAL A 91 16.22 -6.80 -5.80
N ARG A 92 15.96 -8.11 -5.70
CA ARG A 92 16.85 -9.16 -6.24
C ARG A 92 16.21 -9.93 -7.38
N SER A 93 17.06 -10.45 -8.26
CA SER A 93 16.72 -11.46 -9.26
C SER A 93 17.36 -12.79 -8.86
N ILE A 94 16.58 -13.87 -8.88
CA ILE A 94 17.06 -15.26 -8.72
C ILE A 94 16.67 -16.03 -9.97
N GLN A 95 17.62 -16.53 -10.75
CA GLN A 95 17.33 -17.25 -12.01
C GLN A 95 16.24 -16.58 -12.88
N ASN A 96 16.32 -15.26 -13.04
CA ASN A 96 15.36 -14.46 -13.83
C ASN A 96 13.97 -14.27 -13.19
N GLU A 97 13.77 -14.67 -11.94
CA GLU A 97 12.61 -14.31 -11.12
C GLU A 97 12.91 -13.06 -10.28
N VAL A 98 12.06 -12.03 -10.37
CA VAL A 98 12.20 -10.80 -9.59
C VAL A 98 11.35 -10.88 -8.32
N MET A 99 12.01 -10.85 -7.16
CA MET A 99 11.34 -10.79 -5.87
C MET A 99 11.29 -9.34 -5.36
N VAL A 100 10.09 -8.89 -4.99
CA VAL A 100 9.86 -7.54 -4.45
C VAL A 100 9.37 -7.63 -3.01
N GLY A 101 10.03 -6.92 -2.08
CA GLY A 101 9.52 -6.76 -0.72
C GLY A 101 8.28 -5.87 -0.69
N LYS A 102 7.24 -6.28 0.06
CA LYS A 102 6.01 -5.49 0.22
C LYS A 102 6.34 -4.14 0.89
N THR A 103 6.06 -3.03 0.21
CA THR A 103 6.11 -1.69 0.81
C THR A 103 4.71 -1.23 1.20
N THR A 104 4.60 -0.39 2.23
CA THR A 104 3.34 0.26 2.67
C THR A 104 2.93 1.44 1.78
N SER A 105 3.64 1.67 0.67
CA SER A 105 3.50 2.89 -0.12
C SER A 105 2.33 2.81 -1.10
N THR A 106 1.45 3.80 -1.05
CA THR A 106 0.36 4.09 -2.00
C THR A 106 0.86 4.41 -3.43
N THR A 107 2.14 4.18 -3.73
CA THR A 107 2.75 4.49 -5.03
C THR A 107 2.53 3.34 -6.00
N PRO A 108 2.00 3.60 -7.21
CA PRO A 108 1.71 2.54 -8.17
C PRO A 108 2.97 1.74 -8.57
N PRO A 109 2.86 0.41 -8.75
CA PRO A 109 3.99 -0.49 -8.94
C PRO A 109 4.86 -0.16 -10.17
N TRP A 110 4.30 0.53 -11.16
CA TRP A 110 4.97 0.92 -12.40
C TRP A 110 6.08 1.96 -12.24
N ARG A 111 6.12 2.69 -11.12
CA ARG A 111 7.15 3.72 -10.89
C ARG A 111 8.53 3.15 -10.55
N TRP A 112 8.60 1.85 -10.24
CA TRP A 112 9.83 1.13 -9.91
C TRP A 112 10.45 0.39 -11.10
N PHE A 113 9.73 0.29 -12.22
CA PHE A 113 10.14 -0.45 -13.42
C PHE A 113 10.57 0.48 -14.58
N ARG A 114 10.92 1.73 -14.29
CA ARG A 114 11.44 2.68 -15.28
C ARG A 114 12.82 3.18 -14.88
#